data_AF-A0A830EBR8-F1
#
_entry.id   AF-A0A830EBR8-F1
#
_cell.length_a   1.000
_cell.length_b   1.000
_cell.length_c   1.000
_cell.angle_alpha   90.00
_cell.angle_beta   90.00
_cell.angle_gamma   90.00
#
_symmetry.space_group_name_H-M   'P 1'
#
loop_
_entity.id
_entity.type
_entity.pdbx_description
1 polymer ?
#
loop_
_entity_poly.entity_id
_entity_poly.type
_entity_poly.pdbx_seq_one_letter_code
_entity_poly.pdbx_strand_id
1 'polypeptide(L)'
;MTDADGNFSINLINGKNRSSRAMPYYCLELRQNYQKNSNNNNINFSYFYIMSAIALYFNVNLYSRERNLNLLVSLNNTYKLYYSYKVIVANLYKNIKVIEYFNKYSLLSSKHLDFLD
;
A
#
# COMPACT_ATOMS: atom_id res chain seq x y z
N MET A 1 -10.35 -0.16 -4.02
CA MET A 1 -9.18 -0.66 -3.26
C MET A 1 -8.46 0.51 -2.60
N THR A 2 -8.02 1.51 -3.37
CA THR A 2 -7.36 2.70 -2.80
C THR A 2 -8.20 3.42 -1.76
N ASP A 3 -9.51 3.61 -1.99
CA ASP A 3 -10.42 4.20 -1.00
C ASP A 3 -10.36 3.54 0.38
N ALA A 4 -10.16 2.22 0.44
CA ALA A 4 -10.09 1.48 1.71
C ALA A 4 -8.65 1.38 2.24
N ASP A 5 -7.69 0.98 1.40
CA ASP A 5 -6.35 0.54 1.86
C ASP A 5 -5.17 1.38 1.32
N GLY A 6 -5.44 2.33 0.42
CA GLY A 6 -4.42 3.23 -0.11
C GLY A 6 -3.97 4.32 0.87
N ASN A 7 -2.83 4.93 0.60
CA ASN A 7 -2.28 6.03 1.40
C ASN A 7 -1.57 7.03 0.47
N PHE A 8 -1.91 8.31 0.63
CA PHE A 8 -1.18 9.43 0.06
C PHE A 8 -0.44 10.13 1.20
N SER A 9 0.83 10.44 0.99
CA SER A 9 1.62 11.16 2.00
C SER A 9 2.75 11.94 1.35
N ILE A 10 3.32 12.88 2.09
CA ILE A 10 4.50 13.63 1.69
C ILE A 10 5.69 13.20 2.55
N ASN A 11 6.70 12.64 1.91
CA ASN A 11 7.94 12.28 2.60
C ASN A 11 8.87 13.49 2.63
N LEU A 12 9.23 13.95 3.83
CA LEU A 12 10.23 14.99 4.04
C LEU A 12 11.62 14.36 4.19
N ILE A 13 12.49 14.62 3.24
CA ILE A 13 13.88 14.15 3.27
C ILE A 13 14.76 15.34 3.65
N ASN A 14 15.22 15.36 4.89
CA ASN A 14 16.18 16.34 5.38
C ASN A 14 17.60 15.87 5.04
N GLY A 15 18.27 16.60 4.15
CA GLY A 15 19.67 16.33 3.83
C GLY A 15 20.60 16.98 4.85
N LYS A 16 21.59 16.24 5.37
CA LYS A 16 22.68 16.84 6.16
C LYS A 16 23.45 17.92 5.36
N ASN A 17 23.60 17.71 4.05
CA ASN A 17 24.35 18.58 3.13
C ASN A 17 23.53 19.00 1.88
N ARG A 18 22.20 18.86 1.92
CA ARG A 18 21.30 19.22 0.81
C ARG A 18 20.05 19.87 1.37
N SER A 19 19.40 20.72 0.57
CA SER A 19 18.12 21.30 0.92
C SER A 19 17.09 20.22 1.23
N SER A 20 16.24 20.47 2.23
CA SER A 20 15.09 19.63 2.52
C SER A 20 14.22 19.49 1.28
N ARG A 21 13.81 18.27 0.99
CA ARG A 21 12.95 17.97 -0.16
C ARG A 21 11.68 17.29 0.32
N ALA A 22 10.54 17.81 -0.12
CA ALA A 22 9.26 17.12 -0.05
C ALA A 22 9.11 16.19 -1.26
N MET A 23 8.67 14.96 -1.03
CA MET A 23 8.47 13.97 -2.08
C MET A 23 7.09 13.32 -1.94
N PRO A 24 6.19 13.49 -2.92
CA PRO A 24 4.89 12.85 -2.89
C PRO A 24 5.05 11.33 -2.92
N TYR A 25 4.18 10.64 -2.18
CA TYR A 25 4.25 9.22 -1.95
C TYR A 25 2.85 8.62 -2.00
N TYR A 26 2.65 7.70 -2.93
CA TYR A 26 1.46 6.87 -2.97
C TYR A 26 1.81 5.43 -2.58
N CYS A 27 0.97 4.81 -1.77
CA CYS A 27 1.10 3.43 -1.36
C CYS A 27 -0.24 2.72 -1.36
N LEU A 28 -0.26 1.48 -1.84
CA LEU A 28 -1.36 0.54 -1.65
C LEU A 28 -0.80 -0.73 -1.01
N GLU A 29 -1.29 -1.09 0.18
CA GLU A 29 -0.86 -2.28 0.90
C GLU A 29 -2.08 -3.13 1.23
N LEU A 30 -2.06 -4.40 0.81
CA LEU A 30 -3.15 -5.36 1.02
C LEU A 30 -2.62 -6.65 1.60
N ARG A 31 -3.46 -7.39 2.32
CA ARG A 31 -3.14 -8.75 2.74
C ARG A 31 -2.89 -9.63 1.52
N GLN A 32 -2.07 -10.67 1.63
CA GLN A 32 -1.80 -11.55 0.48
C GLN A 32 -3.02 -12.37 0.07
N ASN A 33 -3.79 -12.86 1.05
CA ASN A 33 -4.93 -13.74 0.82
C ASN A 33 -6.25 -13.01 1.14
N TYR A 34 -7.33 -13.38 0.45
CA TYR A 34 -8.67 -12.86 0.74
C TYR A 34 -9.16 -13.40 2.09
N GLN A 35 -9.84 -12.55 2.85
CA GLN A 35 -10.53 -12.98 4.05
C GLN A 35 -11.86 -13.63 3.62
N LYS A 36 -11.94 -14.97 3.67
CA LYS A 36 -13.18 -15.70 3.38
C LYS A 36 -13.79 -16.23 4.66
N ASN A 37 -15.05 -15.88 4.92
CA ASN A 37 -15.91 -16.59 5.85
C ASN A 37 -16.66 -17.68 5.07
N SER A 38 -16.09 -18.87 4.86
CA SER A 38 -16.92 -20.02 4.48
C SER A 38 -16.19 -21.35 4.63
N ASN A 39 -16.82 -22.28 5.34
CA ASN A 39 -16.41 -23.65 5.64
C ASN A 39 -16.22 -24.59 4.44
N ASN A 40 -16.25 -24.12 3.19
CA ASN A 40 -16.19 -25.00 2.02
C ASN A 40 -15.17 -24.48 0.98
N ASN A 41 -14.20 -25.37 0.71
CA ASN A 41 -13.21 -25.43 -0.37
C ASN A 41 -11.92 -24.60 -0.18
N ASN A 42 -10.81 -25.34 -0.12
CA ASN A 42 -9.38 -24.97 -0.02
C ASN A 42 -8.84 -24.13 -1.19
N ILE A 43 -9.63 -23.24 -1.79
CA ILE A 43 -9.15 -22.34 -2.82
C ILE A 43 -8.63 -21.09 -2.14
N ASN A 44 -7.31 -21.06 -1.93
CA ASN A 44 -6.63 -19.90 -1.35
C ASN A 44 -6.48 -18.83 -2.44
N PHE A 45 -7.48 -17.96 -2.55
CA PHE A 45 -7.40 -16.84 -3.48
C PHE A 45 -6.30 -15.87 -3.00
N SER A 46 -5.49 -15.38 -3.92
CA SER A 46 -4.39 -14.44 -3.65
C SER A 46 -4.60 -13.12 -4.38
N TYR A 47 -4.27 -12.00 -3.74
CA TYR A 47 -4.25 -10.67 -4.35
C TYR A 47 -3.07 -10.47 -5.30
N PHE A 48 -2.19 -11.47 -5.47
CA PHE A 48 -0.99 -11.38 -6.28
C PHE A 48 -1.26 -10.86 -7.70
N TYR A 49 -2.25 -11.42 -8.40
CA TYR A 49 -2.52 -11.03 -9.80
C TYR A 49 -3.02 -9.59 -9.91
N ILE A 50 -3.94 -9.18 -9.02
CA ILE A 50 -4.48 -7.81 -9.01
C ILE A 50 -3.37 -6.82 -8.65
N MET A 51 -2.60 -7.10 -7.60
CA MET A 51 -1.52 -6.21 -7.16
C MET A 51 -0.37 -6.15 -8.18
N SER A 52 -0.09 -7.25 -8.90
CA SER A 52 0.88 -7.27 -10.00
C SER A 52 0.42 -6.41 -11.18
N ALA A 53 -0.87 -6.48 -11.54
CA ALA A 53 -1.43 -5.64 -12.60
C ALA A 53 -1.38 -4.14 -12.22
N ILE A 54 -1.66 -3.80 -10.96
CA ILE A 54 -1.55 -2.43 -10.46
C ILE A 54 -0.08 -1.95 -10.47
N ALA A 55 0.85 -2.80 -10.02
CA ALA A 55 2.28 -2.49 -10.04
C ALA A 55 2.79 -2.24 -11.47
N LEU A 56 2.40 -3.11 -12.41
CA LEU A 56 2.69 -2.98 -13.83
C LEU A 56 2.09 -1.69 -14.40
N TYR A 57 0.84 -1.36 -14.06
CA TYR A 57 0.19 -0.13 -14.50
C TYR A 57 1.00 1.10 -14.07
N PHE A 58 1.41 1.20 -12.80
CA PHE A 58 2.24 2.32 -12.33
C PHE A 58 3.73 2.20 -12.69
N ASN A 59 4.12 1.13 -13.40
CA ASN A 59 5.51 0.82 -13.74
C ASN A 59 6.43 0.79 -12.51
N VAL A 60 6.01 0.10 -11.46
CA VAL A 60 6.76 -0.09 -10.19
C VAL A 60 6.83 -1.56 -9.82
N ASN A 61 7.66 -1.88 -8.83
CA ASN A 61 7.77 -3.24 -8.32
C ASN A 61 6.63 -3.56 -7.36
N LEU A 62 6.21 -4.83 -7.38
CA LEU A 62 5.37 -5.40 -6.35
C LEU A 62 6.26 -5.95 -5.21
N TYR A 63 6.03 -5.49 -3.99
CA TYR A 63 6.73 -5.99 -2.81
C TYR A 63 5.88 -7.01 -2.07
N SER A 64 6.49 -8.12 -1.67
CA SER A 64 5.95 -9.01 -0.65
C SER A 64 6.52 -8.58 0.70
N ARG A 65 5.66 -8.40 1.70
CA ARG A 65 6.06 -7.95 3.04
C ARG A 65 5.53 -8.89 4.11
N GLU A 66 6.45 -9.35 4.95
CA GLU A 66 6.18 -10.02 6.20
C GLU A 66 6.30 -9.02 7.36
N ARG A 67 5.38 -9.08 8.32
CA ARG A 67 5.41 -8.25 9.52
C ARG A 67 5.11 -9.08 10.75
N ASN A 68 6.07 -9.10 11.66
CA ASN A 68 6.00 -9.89 12.90
C ASN A 68 5.56 -8.94 14.00
N LEU A 69 4.32 -9.07 14.44
CA LEU A 69 3.80 -8.27 15.54
C LEU A 69 3.90 -9.07 16.83
N ASN A 70 4.69 -8.54 17.77
CA ASN A 70 4.72 -9.04 19.13
C ASN A 70 3.46 -8.54 19.85
N LEU A 71 2.56 -9.45 20.22
CA LEU A 71 1.41 -9.13 21.07
C LEU A 71 1.89 -9.23 22.53
N LEU A 72 1.78 -8.13 23.29
CA LEU A 72 2.36 -8.02 24.65
C LEU A 72 2.02 -9.20 25.57
N VAL A 73 3.06 -9.96 25.93
CA VAL A 73 3.61 -10.22 27.29
C VAL A 73 2.63 -10.71 28.39
N SER A 74 1.47 -11.24 28.03
CA SER A 74 0.65 -12.01 28.98
C SER A 74 1.00 -13.50 28.88
N LEU A 75 1.97 -13.90 29.72
CA LEU A 75 2.36 -15.29 30.08
C LEU A 75 2.96 -16.19 28.98
N ASN A 76 2.63 -16.01 27.70
CA ASN A 76 3.22 -16.75 26.59
C ASN A 76 3.54 -15.76 25.45
N ASN A 77 4.82 -15.53 25.12
CA ASN A 77 5.20 -14.68 23.98
C ASN A 77 4.57 -15.21 22.68
N THR A 78 3.42 -14.65 22.28
CA THR A 78 2.75 -15.01 21.02
C THR A 78 3.07 -13.99 19.95
N TYR A 79 3.75 -14.44 18.89
CA TYR A 79 3.96 -13.64 17.69
C TYR A 79 2.82 -13.85 16.71
N LYS A 80 2.33 -12.76 16.12
CA LYS A 80 1.40 -12.82 15.00
C LYS A 80 2.09 -12.40 13.72
N LEU A 81 2.12 -13.31 12.75
CA LEU A 81 2.66 -13.11 11.41
C LEU A 81 1.58 -12.52 10.50
N TYR A 82 1.93 -11.43 9.82
CA TYR A 82 1.08 -10.82 8.79
C TYR A 82 1.84 -10.80 7.45
N TYR A 83 1.16 -11.23 6.41
CA TYR A 83 1.67 -11.19 5.04
C TYR A 83 0.86 -10.22 4.19
N SER A 84 1.57 -9.38 3.46
CA SER A 84 0.98 -8.36 2.60
C SER A 84 1.71 -8.22 1.27
N TYR A 85 0.98 -7.72 0.28
CA TYR A 85 1.52 -7.17 -0.95
C TYR A 85 1.47 -5.65 -0.87
N LYS A 86 2.53 -5.00 -1.36
CA LYS A 86 2.69 -3.56 -1.29
C LYS A 86 3.16 -2.99 -2.61
N VAL A 87 2.46 -1.97 -3.09
CA VAL A 87 2.81 -1.16 -4.26
C VAL A 87 3.14 0.23 -3.76
N ILE A 88 4.30 0.76 -4.17
CA ILE A 88 4.79 2.06 -3.74
C ILE A 88 5.17 2.88 -4.97
N VAL A 89 4.64 4.10 -5.05
CA VAL A 89 5.03 5.11 -6.02
C VAL A 89 5.64 6.29 -5.26
N ALA A 90 6.96 6.38 -5.31
CA ALA A 90 7.74 7.40 -4.60
C ALA A 90 8.57 8.28 -5.55
N ASN A 91 8.55 7.99 -6.85
CA ASN A 91 9.30 8.75 -7.85
C ASN A 91 8.40 9.87 -8.41
N LEU A 92 8.93 11.10 -8.49
CA LEU A 92 8.20 12.27 -9.00
C LEU A 92 7.55 12.01 -10.36
N TYR A 93 8.29 11.43 -11.32
CA TYR A 93 7.78 11.16 -12.66
C TYR A 93 6.68 10.09 -12.66
N LYS A 94 6.79 9.08 -11.79
CA LYS A 94 5.77 8.01 -11.67
C LYS A 94 4.53 8.50 -10.94
N ASN A 95 4.66 9.48 -10.03
CA ASN A 95 3.52 10.11 -9.36
C ASN A 95 2.63 10.90 -10.32
N ILE A 96 3.14 11.38 -11.46
CA ILE A 96 2.31 11.99 -12.51
C ILE A 96 1.21 11.02 -12.94
N LYS A 97 1.53 9.73 -13.11
CA LYS A 97 0.55 8.70 -13.49
C LYS A 97 -0.49 8.43 -12.40
N VAL A 98 -0.10 8.59 -11.12
CA VAL A 98 -1.03 8.51 -9.99
C VAL A 98 -2.02 9.68 -10.04
N ILE A 99 -1.51 10.90 -10.28
CA ILE A 99 -2.32 12.11 -10.41
C ILE A 99 -3.30 12.00 -11.57
N GLU A 100 -2.82 11.61 -12.76
CA GLU A 100 -3.66 11.42 -13.95
C GLU A 100 -4.78 10.40 -13.71
N TYR A 101 -4.47 9.29 -13.03
CA TYR A 101 -5.45 8.25 -12.74
C TYR A 101 -6.55 8.76 -11.79
N PHE A 102 -6.18 9.38 -10.67
CA PHE A 102 -7.16 9.82 -9.66
C PHE A 102 -7.88 11.14 -10.03
N ASN A 103 -7.32 11.94 -10.94
CA ASN A 103 -8.05 13.03 -11.57
C ASN A 103 -9.15 12.53 -12.51
N LYS A 104 -8.91 11.40 -13.20
CA LYS A 104 -9.89 10.78 -14.09
C LYS A 104 -10.92 9.93 -13.32
N TYR A 105 -10.48 9.23 -12.30
CA TYR A 105 -11.30 8.35 -11.47
C TYR A 105 -11.15 8.78 -10.01
N SER A 106 -11.96 9.74 -9.61
CA SER A 106 -11.92 10.34 -8.28
C SER A 106 -12.19 9.31 -7.18
N LEU A 107 -11.49 9.47 -6.06
CA LEU A 107 -11.76 8.75 -4.82
C LEU A 107 -13.08 9.20 -4.21
N LEU A 108 -13.81 8.28 -3.58
CA LEU A 108 -15.11 8.53 -2.97
C LEU A 108 -15.06 8.65 -1.45
N SER A 109 -13.93 8.26 -0.85
CA SER A 109 -13.67 8.37 0.58
C SER A 109 -12.97 9.69 0.95
N SER A 110 -12.75 9.92 2.25
CA SER A 110 -11.96 11.05 2.74
C SER A 110 -10.54 11.10 2.16
N LYS A 111 -10.02 9.99 1.62
CA LYS A 111 -8.73 9.95 0.92
C LYS A 111 -8.70 10.82 -0.34
N HIS A 112 -9.85 11.24 -0.85
CA HIS A 112 -9.89 12.25 -1.89
C HIS A 112 -9.27 13.57 -1.41
N LEU A 113 -9.50 13.96 -0.15
CA LEU A 113 -8.89 15.15 0.43
C LEU A 113 -7.36 14.96 0.55
N ASP A 114 -6.92 13.81 1.08
CA ASP A 114 -5.49 13.47 1.17
C ASP A 114 -4.77 13.44 -0.20
N PHE A 115 -5.52 13.22 -1.29
CA PHE A 115 -5.00 13.25 -2.66
C PHE A 115 -4.91 14.68 -3.22
N LEU A 116 -5.81 15.58 -2.80
CA LEU A 116 -5.84 16.98 -3.24
C LEU A 116 -4.84 17.84 -2.47
N ASP A 117 -4.52 17.48 -1.22
CA ASP A 117 -3.51 18.11 -0.36
C ASP A 117 -2.07 17.95 -0.88
#